data_AF-A0A5N5K659-F1
#
_entry.id   AF-A0A5N5K659-F1
#
_cell.length_a   1.000
_cell.length_b   1.000
_cell.length_c   1.000
_cell.angle_alpha   90.00
_cell.angle_beta   90.00
_cell.angle_gamma   90.00
#
_symmetry.space_group_name_H-M   'P 1'
#
loop_
_entity.id
_entity.type
_entity.pdbx_description
1 polymer ?
#
loop_
_entity_poly.entity_id
_entity_poly.type
_entity_poly.pdbx_seq_one_letter_code
_entity_poly.pdbx_strand_id
1 'polypeptide(L)'
;MHRSRGDAAEVKIYRTIGQLPNLRHLTLALSASPPRCIIPPDEGFDTSIEPHFDTYDREYLGSRQPYRRGHYRDILVNCALDPKLAVYIFHAVSTGKPKDSVPLETLSVETCDGLVFDLRPQNTFSAHLGALGPFLRTLREGLCIHVCRDIRDDRRHLLQISRRHQLSPGQTGPEGYEGKLWNQDRVCAAYYRHLWSDAENTPSFEEEW
;
A
#
# COMPACT_ATOMS: atom_id res chain seq x y z
N MET A 1 2.28 10.84 -1.35
CA MET A 1 0.95 11.04 -0.74
C MET A 1 0.71 9.88 0.21
N HIS A 2 0.22 10.11 1.44
CA HIS A 2 -0.01 9.02 2.39
C HIS A 2 -1.24 8.20 2.00
N ARG A 3 -1.15 6.88 2.15
CA ARG A 3 -2.25 5.93 1.94
C ARG A 3 -3.01 5.73 3.24
N SER A 4 -4.34 5.83 3.18
CA SER A 4 -5.22 5.57 4.31
C SER A 4 -6.35 4.65 3.89
N ARG A 5 -5.98 3.51 3.28
CA ARG A 5 -6.89 2.42 2.90
C ARG A 5 -8.00 2.84 1.92
N GLY A 6 -7.80 3.94 1.18
CA GLY A 6 -8.82 4.47 0.26
C GLY A 6 -9.98 5.18 0.97
N ASP A 7 -9.77 5.73 2.17
CA ASP A 7 -10.80 6.47 2.88
C ASP A 7 -11.30 7.73 2.12
N ALA A 8 -12.36 8.35 2.64
CA ALA A 8 -12.96 9.52 2.01
C ALA A 8 -12.00 10.72 1.90
N ALA A 9 -11.05 10.89 2.83
CA ALA A 9 -10.08 11.97 2.80
C ALA A 9 -9.04 11.73 1.70
N GLU A 10 -8.58 10.50 1.54
CA GLU A 10 -7.68 10.07 0.48
C GLU A 10 -8.30 10.28 -0.90
N VAL A 11 -9.55 9.82 -1.09
CA VAL A 11 -10.29 10.00 -2.34
C VAL A 11 -10.53 11.48 -2.64
N LYS A 12 -10.77 12.30 -1.61
CA LYS A 12 -10.90 13.75 -1.76
C LYS A 12 -9.60 14.37 -2.29
N ILE A 13 -8.43 13.95 -1.80
CA ILE A 13 -7.14 14.43 -2.31
C ILE A 13 -6.98 14.10 -3.80
N TYR A 14 -7.30 12.86 -4.22
CA TYR A 14 -7.25 12.50 -5.65
C TYR A 14 -8.15 13.40 -6.51
N ARG A 15 -9.37 13.67 -6.05
CA ARG A 15 -10.29 14.60 -6.75
C ARG A 15 -9.73 16.01 -6.80
N THR A 16 -9.15 16.50 -5.70
CA THR A 16 -8.50 17.82 -5.65
C THR A 16 -7.33 17.93 -6.63
N ILE A 17 -6.49 16.89 -6.76
CA ILE A 17 -5.45 16.84 -7.80
C ILE A 17 -6.08 16.94 -9.20
N GLY A 18 -7.22 16.27 -9.40
CA GLY A 18 -8.01 16.32 -10.62
C GLY A 18 -8.49 17.71 -11.04
N GLN A 19 -8.63 18.65 -10.09
CA GLN A 19 -9.10 20.01 -10.36
C GLN A 19 -8.13 20.84 -11.23
N LEU A 20 -6.89 20.36 -11.41
CA LEU A 20 -5.90 20.98 -12.29
C LEU A 20 -6.35 20.88 -13.77
N PRO A 21 -6.70 22.01 -14.42
CA PRO A 21 -7.39 21.99 -15.71
C PRO A 21 -6.53 21.48 -16.86
N ASN A 22 -5.20 21.53 -16.73
CA ASN A 22 -4.25 21.12 -17.77
C ASN A 22 -3.53 19.79 -17.45
N LEU A 23 -3.91 19.10 -16.36
CA LEU A 23 -3.25 17.87 -15.93
C LEU A 23 -3.58 16.69 -16.87
N ARG A 24 -2.68 16.35 -17.79
CA ARG A 24 -2.82 15.20 -18.71
C ARG A 24 -2.09 13.95 -18.20
N HIS A 25 -0.97 14.14 -17.53
CA HIS A 25 -0.10 13.06 -17.06
C HIS A 25 0.16 13.22 -15.57
N LEU A 26 -0.03 12.15 -14.81
CA LEU A 26 0.16 12.14 -13.38
C LEU A 26 1.00 10.94 -12.95
N THR A 27 1.98 11.19 -12.08
CA THR A 27 2.72 10.14 -11.36
C THR A 27 2.46 10.30 -9.87
N LEU A 28 2.03 9.23 -9.21
CA LEU A 28 1.73 9.20 -7.78
C LEU A 28 2.58 8.16 -7.08
N ALA A 29 3.38 8.62 -6.12
CA ALA A 29 4.01 7.78 -5.10
C ALA A 29 3.11 7.75 -3.84
N LEU A 30 2.62 6.56 -3.52
CA LEU A 30 1.69 6.26 -2.44
C LEU A 30 2.48 5.72 -1.23
N SER A 31 2.67 6.56 -0.22
CA SER A 31 3.40 6.20 0.99
C SER A 31 2.55 5.30 1.87
N ALA A 32 3.04 4.08 2.07
CA ALA A 32 2.45 3.08 2.98
C ALA A 32 3.07 3.13 4.38
N SER A 33 3.88 4.16 4.67
CA SER A 33 4.48 4.34 5.99
C SER A 33 3.41 4.47 7.07
N PRO A 34 3.58 3.82 8.25
CA PRO A 34 2.66 3.99 9.35
C PRO A 34 2.82 5.36 10.01
N PRO A 35 1.94 5.72 10.97
CA PRO A 35 2.09 6.89 11.79
C PRO A 35 3.48 6.99 12.41
N ARG A 36 3.99 8.22 12.51
CA ARG A 36 5.25 8.48 13.21
C ARG A 36 5.06 8.14 14.69
N CYS A 37 6.08 7.53 15.29
CA CYS A 37 6.14 7.35 16.74
C CYS A 37 6.00 8.72 17.40
N ILE A 38 5.12 8.79 18.41
CA ILE A 38 5.06 9.95 19.29
C ILE A 38 6.06 9.67 20.41
N ILE A 39 6.74 10.71 20.89
CA ILE A 39 7.50 10.64 22.14
C ILE A 39 6.62 11.34 23.18
N PRO A 40 5.82 10.61 23.98
CA PRO A 40 5.19 11.21 25.14
C PRO A 40 6.27 11.72 26.11
N PRO A 41 6.06 12.85 26.80
CA PRO A 41 7.06 13.43 27.70
C PRO A 41 7.52 12.47 28.82
N ASP A 42 6.63 11.57 29.27
CA ASP A 42 6.83 10.81 30.51
C ASP A 42 6.67 9.28 30.36
N GLU A 43 6.32 8.77 29.17
CA GLU A 43 5.94 7.36 28.96
C GLU A 43 6.54 6.78 27.65
N GLY A 44 7.86 6.56 27.63
CA GLY A 44 8.53 5.73 26.63
C GLY A 44 8.33 6.17 25.15
N PHE A 45 8.50 5.21 24.23
CA PHE A 45 8.23 5.39 22.81
C PHE A 45 6.95 4.61 22.47
N ASP A 46 5.89 5.28 22.03
CA ASP A 46 4.64 4.62 21.59
C ASP A 46 4.06 5.30 20.34
N THR A 47 3.11 4.62 19.69
CA THR A 47 2.40 5.11 18.52
C THR A 47 0.96 5.45 18.86
N SER A 48 0.37 6.40 18.14
CA SER A 48 -1.07 6.70 18.25
C SER A 48 -1.90 5.44 18.01
N ILE A 49 -3.02 5.32 18.72
CA ILE A 49 -4.02 4.33 18.39
C ILE A 49 -4.96 4.95 17.35
N GLU A 50 -5.01 4.34 16.16
CA GLU A 50 -5.88 4.85 15.11
C GLU A 50 -7.37 4.61 15.44
N PRO A 51 -8.27 5.54 15.09
CA PRO A 51 -9.69 5.41 15.43
C PRO A 51 -10.36 4.15 14.87
N HIS A 52 -9.87 3.61 13.76
CA HIS A 52 -10.40 2.41 13.10
C HIS A 52 -9.85 1.10 13.68
N PHE A 53 -8.95 1.13 14.67
CA PHE A 53 -8.46 -0.09 15.30
C PHE A 53 -9.52 -0.70 16.21
N ASP A 54 -9.87 -1.96 15.90
CA ASP A 54 -10.66 -2.81 16.77
C ASP A 54 -9.86 -3.24 18.01
N THR A 55 -10.48 -4.03 18.90
CA THR A 55 -9.81 -4.51 20.12
C THR A 55 -8.57 -5.35 19.82
N TYR A 56 -8.58 -6.11 18.72
CA TYR A 56 -7.48 -6.96 18.31
C TYR A 56 -6.31 -6.14 17.73
N ASP A 57 -6.63 -5.12 16.93
CA ASP A 57 -5.69 -4.21 16.29
C ASP A 57 -4.94 -3.34 17.28
N ARG A 58 -5.53 -3.10 18.45
CA ARG A 58 -4.94 -2.31 19.55
C ARG A 58 -3.83 -3.05 20.31
N GLU A 59 -3.73 -4.37 20.16
CA GLU A 59 -2.71 -5.17 20.83
C GLU A 59 -1.35 -5.07 20.13
N TYR A 60 -0.26 -5.19 20.89
CA TYR A 60 1.08 -5.32 20.31
C TYR A 60 1.27 -6.69 19.64
N LEU A 61 2.04 -6.71 18.55
CA LEU A 61 2.42 -7.95 17.90
C LEU A 61 3.65 -8.56 18.60
N GLY A 62 3.42 -9.29 19.69
CA GLY A 62 4.51 -9.85 20.51
C GLY A 62 5.37 -8.75 21.13
N SER A 63 6.70 -8.87 21.01
CA SER A 63 7.65 -7.88 21.55
C SER A 63 7.90 -6.67 20.63
N ARG A 64 7.00 -6.38 19.67
CA ARG A 64 7.22 -5.40 18.59
C ARG A 64 6.69 -3.99 18.87
N GLN A 65 6.87 -3.51 20.09
CA GLN A 65 6.61 -2.10 20.41
C GLN A 65 7.49 -1.20 19.54
N PRO A 66 7.04 0.02 19.17
CA PRO A 66 5.81 0.68 19.62
C PRO A 66 4.57 0.37 18.76
N TYR A 67 4.65 -0.51 17.77
CA TYR A 67 3.55 -0.73 16.82
C TYR A 67 2.63 -1.88 17.21
N ARG A 68 1.34 -1.67 16.99
CA ARG A 68 0.24 -2.59 17.27
C ARG A 68 -0.13 -3.39 16.01
N ARG A 69 -0.88 -4.47 16.17
CA ARG A 69 -1.32 -5.34 15.05
C ARG A 69 -2.01 -4.54 13.94
N GLY A 70 -2.82 -3.54 14.31
CA GLY A 70 -3.47 -2.65 13.35
C GLY A 70 -2.49 -1.89 12.45
N HIS A 71 -1.36 -1.42 13.01
CA HIS A 71 -0.32 -0.75 12.21
C HIS A 71 0.31 -1.70 11.19
N TYR A 72 0.56 -2.95 11.58
CA TYR A 72 1.07 -3.97 10.66
C TYR A 72 0.06 -4.30 9.54
N ARG A 73 -1.23 -4.43 9.88
CA ARG A 73 -2.30 -4.61 8.88
C ARG A 73 -2.37 -3.44 7.92
N ASP A 74 -2.37 -2.21 8.44
CA ASP A 74 -2.49 -1.00 7.64
C ASP A 74 -1.34 -0.88 6.63
N ILE A 75 -0.10 -1.21 7.02
CA ILE A 75 1.03 -1.20 6.08
C ILE A 75 0.81 -2.22 4.96
N LEU A 76 0.38 -3.44 5.27
CA LEU A 76 0.12 -4.46 4.25
C LEU A 76 -0.98 -4.02 3.29
N VAL A 77 -2.08 -3.46 3.81
CA VAL A 77 -3.19 -2.93 3.02
C VAL A 77 -2.76 -1.74 2.17
N ASN A 78 -1.98 -0.82 2.75
CA ASN A 78 -1.53 0.39 2.07
C ASN A 78 -0.46 0.12 1.01
N CYS A 79 0.33 -0.96 1.18
CA CYS A 79 1.27 -1.46 0.18
C CYS A 79 0.59 -2.24 -0.96
N ALA A 80 -0.63 -2.76 -0.75
CA ALA A 80 -1.32 -3.51 -1.79
C ALA A 80 -1.73 -2.59 -2.95
N LEU A 81 -1.04 -2.75 -4.08
CA LEU A 81 -1.33 -2.04 -5.32
C LEU A 81 -1.67 -3.02 -6.44
N ASP A 82 -2.90 -2.94 -6.93
CA ASP A 82 -3.42 -3.75 -8.03
C ASP A 82 -4.02 -2.87 -9.16
N PRO A 83 -4.31 -3.46 -10.34
CA PRO A 83 -4.92 -2.73 -11.45
C PRO A 83 -6.24 -2.05 -11.13
N LYS A 84 -7.09 -2.68 -10.32
CA LYS A 84 -8.44 -2.21 -9.98
C LYS A 84 -8.32 -0.93 -9.14
N LEU A 85 -7.44 -0.92 -8.15
CA LEU A 85 -7.10 0.26 -7.37
C LEU A 85 -6.52 1.38 -8.23
N ALA A 86 -5.57 1.08 -9.12
CA ALA A 86 -4.98 2.09 -10.00
C ALA A 86 -6.05 2.74 -10.92
N VAL A 87 -6.99 1.95 -11.44
CA VAL A 87 -8.15 2.43 -12.20
C VAL A 87 -9.08 3.28 -11.34
N TYR A 88 -9.36 2.89 -10.10
CA TYR A 88 -10.16 3.71 -9.19
C TYR A 88 -9.50 5.06 -8.89
N ILE A 89 -8.18 5.10 -8.70
CA ILE A 89 -7.43 6.36 -8.52
C ILE A 89 -7.53 7.21 -9.80
N PHE A 90 -7.34 6.59 -10.97
CA PHE A 90 -7.47 7.27 -12.27
C PHE A 90 -8.85 7.90 -12.44
N HIS A 91 -9.92 7.18 -12.06
CA HIS A 91 -11.28 7.70 -12.09
C HIS A 91 -11.48 8.80 -11.05
N ALA A 92 -11.00 8.65 -9.81
CA ALA A 92 -11.12 9.68 -8.78
C ALA A 92 -10.51 11.00 -9.25
N VAL A 93 -9.29 10.97 -9.80
CA VAL A 93 -8.64 12.14 -10.40
C VAL A 93 -9.45 12.66 -11.60
N SER A 94 -9.90 11.79 -12.50
CA SER A 94 -10.69 12.18 -13.66
C SER A 94 -12.02 12.85 -13.29
N THR A 95 -12.69 12.42 -12.22
CA THR A 95 -13.96 13.00 -11.77
C THR A 95 -13.80 14.35 -11.08
N GLY A 96 -12.60 14.67 -10.60
CA GLY A 96 -12.28 15.99 -10.04
C GLY A 96 -12.08 17.08 -11.08
N LYS A 97 -12.05 16.71 -12.37
CA LYS A 97 -11.77 17.61 -13.48
C LYS A 97 -12.89 18.63 -13.73
N PRO A 98 -12.56 19.92 -13.97
CA PRO A 98 -13.53 20.90 -14.45
C PRO A 98 -14.10 20.50 -15.82
N LYS A 99 -15.33 20.93 -16.12
CA LYS A 99 -16.08 20.53 -17.33
C LYS A 99 -15.34 20.79 -18.65
N ASP A 100 -14.59 21.89 -18.72
CA ASP A 100 -13.89 22.33 -19.94
C ASP A 100 -12.37 22.07 -19.89
N SER A 101 -11.94 21.20 -18.96
CA SER A 101 -10.53 20.86 -18.78
C SER A 101 -10.08 19.75 -19.73
N VAL A 102 -8.77 19.65 -19.93
CA VAL A 102 -8.22 18.52 -20.70
C VAL A 102 -8.36 17.22 -19.89
N PRO A 103 -8.74 16.11 -20.54
CA PRO A 103 -8.84 14.81 -19.89
C PRO A 103 -7.49 14.38 -19.29
N LEU A 104 -7.55 13.63 -18.18
CA LEU A 104 -6.40 12.85 -17.75
C LEU A 104 -6.15 11.75 -18.79
N GLU A 105 -4.91 11.66 -19.27
CA GLU A 105 -4.50 10.70 -20.29
C GLU A 105 -3.72 9.55 -19.67
N THR A 106 -2.82 9.85 -18.74
CA THR A 106 -1.99 8.81 -18.12
C THR A 106 -1.88 8.99 -16.62
N LEU A 107 -1.92 7.86 -15.90
CA LEU A 107 -1.60 7.76 -14.49
C LEU A 107 -0.52 6.68 -14.32
N SER A 108 0.54 7.02 -13.59
CA SER A 108 1.52 6.06 -13.08
C SER A 108 1.40 6.04 -11.57
N VAL A 109 1.21 4.87 -10.97
CA VAL A 109 1.07 4.71 -9.52
C VAL A 109 2.11 3.72 -9.02
N GLU A 110 2.77 4.06 -7.93
CA GLU A 110 3.67 3.17 -7.19
C GLU A 110 3.46 3.35 -5.69
N THR A 111 3.74 2.31 -4.91
CA THR A 111 3.80 2.40 -3.44
C THR A 111 5.23 2.59 -2.97
N CYS A 112 5.43 3.40 -1.94
CA CYS A 112 6.74 3.69 -1.35
C CYS A 112 6.69 3.61 0.19
N ASP A 113 7.87 3.62 0.80
CA ASP A 113 8.11 3.70 2.24
C ASP A 113 7.63 2.50 3.09
N GLY A 114 7.10 1.45 2.47
CA GLY A 114 6.68 0.23 3.18
C GLY A 114 7.87 -0.48 3.83
N LEU A 115 8.96 -0.67 3.09
CA LEU A 115 10.20 -1.31 3.55
C LEU A 115 10.92 -0.49 4.62
N VAL A 116 10.75 0.84 4.61
CA VAL A 116 11.40 1.74 5.59
C VAL A 116 10.90 1.43 7.01
N PHE A 117 9.68 0.92 7.14
CA PHE A 117 9.14 0.46 8.41
C PHE A 117 9.87 -0.75 8.99
N ASP A 118 10.18 -1.76 8.17
CA ASP A 118 10.86 -2.99 8.65
C ASP A 118 12.36 -2.75 8.90
N LEU A 119 12.94 -1.72 8.26
CA LEU A 119 14.38 -1.42 8.28
C LEU A 119 14.83 -0.47 9.37
N ARG A 120 13.93 0.28 10.02
CA ARG A 120 14.29 1.16 11.15
C ARG A 120 14.09 0.42 12.47
N PRO A 121 15.18 -0.01 13.16
CA PRO A 121 15.05 -0.70 14.43
C PRO A 121 14.47 0.26 15.47
N GLN A 122 13.23 0.01 15.86
CA GLN A 122 12.59 0.77 16.94
C GLN A 122 12.91 0.06 18.26
N ASN A 123 14.08 0.41 18.80
CA ASN A 123 14.50 0.20 20.19
C ASN A 123 14.46 -1.20 20.85
N THR A 124 14.25 -2.30 20.13
CA THR A 124 14.33 -3.64 20.76
C THR A 124 15.39 -4.54 20.11
N PHE A 125 16.30 -5.01 20.97
CA PHE A 125 17.23 -6.14 20.78
C PHE A 125 16.45 -7.46 20.58
N SER A 126 15.62 -7.55 19.55
CA SER A 126 14.99 -8.83 19.18
C SER A 126 15.42 -9.21 17.78
N ALA A 127 16.17 -10.30 17.70
CA ALA A 127 16.82 -10.85 16.51
C ALA A 127 15.84 -11.39 15.43
N HIS A 128 14.59 -10.90 15.41
CA HIS A 128 13.58 -11.22 14.40
C HIS A 128 13.32 -10.06 13.42
N LEU A 129 14.26 -9.11 13.34
CA LEU A 129 14.41 -8.15 12.25
C LEU A 129 14.35 -8.88 10.90
N GLY A 130 13.41 -8.50 10.04
CA GLY A 130 13.34 -8.97 8.65
C GLY A 130 12.22 -9.93 8.30
N ALA A 131 11.23 -10.14 9.19
CA ALA A 131 10.15 -11.05 8.88
C ALA A 131 9.09 -10.47 7.91
N LEU A 132 8.93 -9.14 7.83
CA LEU A 132 7.97 -8.52 6.89
C LEU A 132 8.60 -8.12 5.56
N GLY A 133 9.91 -7.88 5.52
CA GLY A 133 10.62 -7.54 4.28
C GLY A 133 10.34 -8.49 3.11
N PRO A 134 10.25 -9.82 3.29
CA PRO A 134 9.79 -10.73 2.24
C PRO A 134 8.34 -10.47 1.81
N PHE A 135 7.42 -10.17 2.73
CA PHE A 135 6.01 -9.87 2.43
C PHE A 135 5.86 -8.58 1.65
N LEU A 136 6.51 -7.52 2.10
CA LEU A 136 6.43 -6.21 1.48
C LEU A 136 7.07 -6.23 0.08
N ARG A 137 8.14 -7.02 -0.10
CA ARG A 137 8.69 -7.33 -1.43
C ARG A 137 7.73 -8.14 -2.30
N THR A 138 7.02 -9.13 -1.76
CA THR A 138 6.01 -9.93 -2.49
C THR A 138 4.74 -9.14 -2.81
N LEU A 139 4.33 -8.23 -1.93
CA LEU A 139 3.28 -7.21 -2.15
C LEU A 139 3.73 -6.12 -3.14
N ARG A 140 4.91 -6.29 -3.71
CA ARG A 140 5.44 -5.55 -4.85
C ARG A 140 5.73 -4.09 -4.55
N GLU A 141 6.41 -3.83 -3.44
CA GLU A 141 7.17 -2.59 -3.32
C GLU A 141 8.12 -2.45 -4.51
N GLY A 142 7.90 -1.44 -5.36
CA GLY A 142 8.58 -1.24 -6.65
C GLY A 142 7.79 -1.63 -7.91
N LEU A 143 6.54 -2.10 -7.80
CA LEU A 143 5.64 -2.23 -8.95
C LEU A 143 5.00 -0.87 -9.26
N CYS A 144 5.28 -0.37 -10.45
CA CYS A 144 4.57 0.76 -11.03
C CYS A 144 3.44 0.22 -11.91
N ILE A 145 2.21 0.66 -11.64
CA ILE A 145 1.06 0.41 -12.52
C ILE A 145 0.80 1.66 -13.34
N HIS A 146 0.77 1.49 -14.65
CA HIS A 146 0.45 2.54 -15.60
C HIS A 146 -0.95 2.32 -16.17
N VAL A 147 -1.80 3.34 -16.05
CA VAL A 147 -3.13 3.41 -16.66
C VAL A 147 -3.08 4.49 -17.74
N CYS A 148 -3.38 4.10 -18.98
CA CYS A 148 -3.39 4.99 -20.13
C CYS A 148 -4.78 4.99 -20.76
N ARG A 149 -5.34 6.18 -20.96
CA ARG A 149 -6.54 6.38 -21.75
C ARG A 149 -6.20 6.29 -23.23
N ASP A 150 -7.01 5.59 -24.01
CA ASP A 150 -6.84 5.56 -25.46
C ASP A 150 -7.07 6.98 -26.03
N ILE A 151 -6.13 7.42 -26.88
CA ILE A 151 -6.14 8.77 -27.45
C ILE A 151 -7.12 8.91 -28.62
N ARG A 152 -7.62 7.79 -29.17
CA ARG A 152 -8.58 7.81 -30.28
C ARG A 152 -9.98 8.13 -29.77
N ASP A 153 -10.65 9.09 -30.40
CA ASP A 153 -11.93 9.63 -29.97
C ASP A 153 -13.02 8.57 -29.77
N ASP A 154 -13.06 7.54 -30.63
CA ASP A 154 -14.00 6.41 -30.56
C ASP A 154 -13.74 5.48 -29.36
N ARG A 155 -12.54 5.53 -28.80
CA ARG A 155 -12.05 4.63 -27.75
C ARG A 155 -11.62 5.34 -26.47
N ARG A 156 -11.84 6.66 -26.34
CA ARG A 156 -11.46 7.46 -25.17
C ARG A 156 -12.00 6.95 -23.83
N HIS A 157 -13.00 6.07 -23.84
CA HIS A 157 -13.54 5.42 -22.64
C HIS A 157 -12.73 4.16 -22.23
N LEU A 158 -11.89 3.63 -23.12
CA LEU A 158 -11.05 2.46 -22.86
C LEU A 158 -9.78 2.87 -22.12
N LEU A 159 -9.44 2.09 -21.10
CA LEU A 159 -8.21 2.22 -20.33
C LEU A 159 -7.31 1.01 -20.61
N GLN A 160 -6.08 1.28 -21.02
CA GLN A 160 -5.02 0.30 -21.14
C GLN A 160 -4.24 0.27 -19.83
N ILE A 161 -4.04 -0.92 -19.26
CA ILE A 161 -3.31 -1.09 -18.01
C ILE A 161 -2.04 -1.88 -18.29
N SER A 162 -0.91 -1.36 -17.85
CA SER A 162 0.37 -2.05 -17.92
C SER A 162 1.09 -2.02 -16.58
N ARG A 163 1.95 -3.01 -16.37
CA ARG A 163 2.71 -3.21 -15.13
C ARG A 163 4.19 -3.11 -15.45
N ARG A 164 4.93 -2.27 -14.72
CA ARG A 164 6.38 -2.15 -14.85
C ARG A 164 7.04 -2.36 -13.49
N HIS A 165 7.97 -3.30 -13.42
CA HIS A 165 8.85 -3.41 -12.27
C HIS A 165 9.94 -2.34 -12.39
N GLN A 166 10.07 -1.45 -11.39
CA GLN A 166 11.31 -0.71 -11.20
C GLN A 166 12.32 -1.67 -10.55
N LEU A 167 13.14 -2.33 -11.37
CA LEU A 167 14.33 -2.99 -10.84
C LEU A 167 15.28 -1.90 -10.36
N SER A 168 15.56 -1.85 -9.05
CA SER A 168 16.68 -1.05 -8.57
C SER A 168 17.98 -1.53 -9.23
N PRO A 169 18.88 -0.64 -9.65
CA PRO A 169 20.16 -1.05 -10.23
C PRO A 169 20.91 -1.94 -9.23
N GLY A 170 21.17 -3.20 -9.60
CA GLY A 170 21.92 -4.15 -8.77
C GLY A 170 21.12 -5.26 -8.07
N GLN A 171 19.80 -5.34 -8.23
CA GLN A 171 19.03 -6.50 -7.77
C GLN A 171 18.87 -7.53 -8.90
N THR A 172 19.34 -8.76 -8.66
CA THR A 172 19.23 -9.89 -9.57
C THR A 172 17.77 -10.25 -9.85
N GLY A 173 17.48 -10.61 -11.10
CA GLY A 173 16.13 -10.89 -11.58
C GLY A 173 15.43 -12.06 -10.89
N PRO A 174 14.14 -12.27 -11.20
CA PRO A 174 13.25 -13.20 -10.49
C PRO A 174 13.65 -14.69 -10.59
N GLU A 175 14.56 -15.06 -11.48
CA GLU A 175 14.98 -16.45 -11.74
C GLU A 175 15.73 -17.12 -10.56
N GLY A 176 16.10 -16.37 -9.51
CA GLY A 176 16.73 -16.92 -8.30
C GLY A 176 15.77 -17.24 -7.14
N TYR A 177 14.46 -17.03 -7.28
CA TYR A 177 13.50 -17.03 -6.16
C TYR A 177 12.52 -18.21 -6.12
N GLU A 178 12.48 -19.09 -7.11
CA GLU A 178 11.54 -20.23 -7.17
C GLU A 178 11.73 -21.24 -6.02
N GLY A 179 12.96 -21.42 -5.52
CA GLY A 179 13.24 -22.26 -4.34
C GLY A 179 12.91 -21.61 -2.98
N LYS A 180 12.66 -20.29 -2.93
CA LYS A 180 12.34 -19.54 -1.70
C LYS A 180 10.84 -19.33 -1.46
N LEU A 181 10.02 -19.50 -2.51
CA LEU A 181 8.57 -19.32 -2.45
C LEU A 181 7.88 -20.25 -1.44
N TRP A 182 8.30 -21.52 -1.35
CA TRP A 182 7.70 -22.50 -0.43
C TRP A 182 7.88 -22.16 1.06
N ASN A 183 9.06 -21.63 1.44
CA ASN A 183 9.29 -21.17 2.81
C ASN A 183 8.66 -19.80 3.07
N GLN A 184 8.56 -18.95 2.03
CA GLN A 184 7.79 -17.72 2.09
C GLN A 184 6.32 -18.02 2.35
N ASP A 185 5.69 -18.99 1.69
CA ASP A 185 4.27 -19.32 1.89
C ASP A 185 3.95 -19.76 3.32
N ARG A 186 4.82 -20.55 3.96
CA ARG A 186 4.61 -20.97 5.37
C ARG A 186 4.76 -19.81 6.34
N VAL A 187 5.75 -18.96 6.15
CA VAL A 187 5.95 -17.75 6.97
C VAL A 187 4.83 -16.75 6.68
N CYS A 188 4.41 -16.63 5.42
CA CYS A 188 3.30 -15.82 4.93
C CYS A 188 1.99 -16.18 5.59
N ALA A 189 1.65 -17.46 5.55
CA ALA A 189 0.47 -17.97 6.21
C ALA A 189 0.53 -17.81 7.74
N ALA A 190 1.71 -17.89 8.36
CA ALA A 190 1.85 -17.70 9.80
C ALA A 190 1.62 -16.24 10.23
N TYR A 191 2.22 -15.25 9.54
CA TYR A 191 1.95 -13.84 9.82
C TYR A 191 0.54 -13.43 9.45
N TYR A 192 0.02 -13.91 8.32
CA TYR A 192 -1.37 -13.67 7.96
C TYR A 192 -2.29 -14.23 9.04
N ARG A 193 -2.08 -15.45 9.54
CA ARG A 193 -2.85 -15.99 10.68
C ARG A 193 -2.68 -15.20 11.98
N HIS A 194 -1.50 -14.62 12.21
CA HIS A 194 -1.23 -13.77 13.38
C HIS A 194 -1.76 -12.34 13.26
N LEU A 195 -2.01 -11.87 12.05
CA LEU A 195 -2.57 -10.56 11.79
C LEU A 195 -4.07 -10.65 11.53
N TRP A 196 -4.55 -11.69 10.88
CA TRP A 196 -5.95 -12.03 10.62
C TRP A 196 -6.20 -13.40 11.25
N SER A 197 -6.30 -13.47 12.58
CA SER A 197 -6.78 -14.68 13.24
C SER A 197 -8.24 -14.95 12.86
N ASP A 198 -8.68 -16.21 12.98
CA ASP A 198 -10.08 -16.64 12.85
C ASP A 198 -10.95 -16.01 13.96
N ALA A 199 -11.12 -14.69 13.91
CA ALA A 199 -12.25 -14.05 14.54
C ALA A 199 -13.46 -14.41 13.69
N GLU A 200 -14.32 -15.24 14.24
CA GLU A 200 -15.59 -15.68 13.68
C GLU A 200 -16.25 -14.57 12.85
N ASN A 201 -16.41 -14.82 11.54
CA ASN A 201 -17.03 -13.96 10.51
C ASN A 201 -16.14 -13.04 9.64
N THR A 202 -14.90 -13.41 9.33
CA THR A 202 -14.31 -12.96 8.05
C THR A 202 -14.76 -13.88 6.91
N PRO A 203 -15.51 -13.42 5.90
CA PRO A 203 -15.76 -14.21 4.70
C PRO A 203 -14.41 -14.62 4.10
N SER A 204 -14.38 -15.83 3.56
CA SER A 204 -13.22 -16.39 2.88
C SER A 204 -12.62 -15.34 1.94
N PHE A 205 -11.30 -15.22 1.90
CA PHE A 205 -10.62 -14.32 0.95
C PHE A 205 -10.96 -14.66 -0.51
N GLU A 206 -11.59 -15.80 -0.78
CA GLU A 206 -12.09 -16.20 -2.10
C GLU A 206 -13.47 -15.59 -2.44
N GLU A 207 -14.18 -14.98 -1.48
CA GLU A 207 -15.57 -14.53 -1.67
C GLU A 207 -15.74 -13.00 -1.84
N GLU A 208 -14.68 -12.18 -1.68
CA GLU A 208 -14.78 -10.71 -1.73
C GLU A 208 -13.88 -9.95 -2.75
N TRP A 209 -13.45 -10.58 -3.86
CA TRP A 209 -12.64 -9.87 -4.89
C TRP A 209 -13.22 -9.82 -6.30
#